data_AF-A0A2G6GNZ3-F1
#
_entry.id   AF-A0A2G6GNZ3-F1
#
_cell.length_a   1.000
_cell.length_b   1.000
_cell.length_c   1.000
_cell.angle_alpha   90.00
_cell.angle_beta   90.00
_cell.angle_gamma   90.00
#
_symmetry.space_group_name_H-M   'P 1'
#
loop_
_entity.id
_entity.type
_entity.pdbx_description
1 polymer ?
#
loop_
_entity_poly.entity_id
_entity_poly.type
_entity_poly.pdbx_seq_one_letter_code
_entity_poly.pdbx_strand_id
1 'polypeptide(L)'
;MHFENSLYSDIKVCEIAAKAIEFSFEHFKNKETIYEDYQYEFEVKITGIGLGIDSHLQKNKGNKKSNVIKKFVTDIINEEKYLAGRESFIFLLYILKMDNELIQIANDKKDFWKTPRIRFQLLYALYRRRINGFKDIVEDLIKNNPKDRELIKYAKKYIEQENK
;
A
#
# COMPACT_ATOMS: atom_id res chain seq x y z
N MET A 1 -15.29 4.99 -1.43
CA MET A 1 -15.69 5.97 -0.39
C MET A 1 -14.99 7.27 -0.70
N HIS A 2 -15.72 8.39 -0.80
CA HIS A 2 -15.12 9.69 -1.07
C HIS A 2 -15.14 10.55 0.20
N PHE A 3 -13.96 10.94 0.68
CA PHE A 3 -13.83 11.94 1.73
C PHE A 3 -13.96 13.32 1.06
N GLU A 4 -15.20 13.72 0.78
CA GLU A 4 -15.49 14.92 -0.04
C GLU A 4 -15.55 16.22 0.75
N ASN A 5 -15.54 16.16 2.08
CA ASN A 5 -15.59 17.36 2.90
C ASN A 5 -14.17 17.82 3.29
N SER A 6 -13.75 18.98 2.77
CA SER A 6 -12.47 19.63 3.12
C SER A 6 -12.38 20.03 4.59
N LEU A 7 -13.48 20.00 5.34
CA LEU A 7 -13.54 20.24 6.77
C LEU A 7 -13.27 18.98 7.61
N TYR A 8 -13.12 17.80 7.00
CA TYR A 8 -12.77 16.62 7.78
C TYR A 8 -11.36 16.75 8.35
N SER A 9 -11.29 16.82 9.68
CA SER A 9 -10.05 16.66 10.41
C SER A 9 -9.44 15.29 10.12
N ASP A 10 -8.12 15.20 10.29
CA ASP A 10 -7.38 13.94 10.12
C ASP A 10 -7.97 12.81 10.97
N ILE A 11 -8.38 13.13 12.20
CA ILE A 11 -9.04 12.21 13.11
C ILE A 11 -10.33 11.67 12.48
N LYS A 12 -11.16 12.55 11.91
CA LYS A 12 -12.44 12.12 11.31
C LYS A 12 -12.25 11.22 10.10
N VAL A 13 -11.24 11.51 9.27
CA VAL A 13 -10.88 10.66 8.12
C VAL A 13 -10.48 9.26 8.61
N CYS A 14 -9.59 9.18 9.60
CA CYS A 14 -9.15 7.91 10.18
C CYS A 14 -10.29 7.13 10.86
N GLU A 15 -11.17 7.80 11.60
CA GLU A 15 -12.34 7.16 12.24
C GLU A 15 -13.29 6.52 11.23
N ILE A 16 -13.64 7.25 10.16
CA ILE A 16 -14.54 6.74 9.13
C ILE A 16 -13.85 5.60 8.37
N ALA A 17 -12.57 5.76 8.03
CA ALA A 17 -11.79 4.72 7.38
C ALA A 17 -11.74 3.43 8.22
N ALA A 18 -11.43 3.53 9.51
CA ALA A 18 -11.39 2.38 10.43
C ALA A 18 -12.73 1.63 10.45
N LYS A 19 -13.84 2.35 10.61
CA LYS A 19 -15.19 1.75 10.60
C LYS A 19 -15.51 1.07 9.28
N ALA A 20 -15.17 1.71 8.15
CA ALA A 20 -15.42 1.15 6.83
C ALA A 20 -14.55 -0.09 6.56
N ILE A 21 -13.31 -0.11 7.05
CA ILE A 21 -12.40 -1.26 6.93
C ILE A 21 -12.95 -2.44 7.71
N GLU A 22 -13.30 -2.24 8.99
CA GLU A 22 -13.84 -3.33 9.82
C GLU A 22 -15.17 -3.84 9.29
N PHE A 23 -16.09 -2.94 8.92
CA PHE A 23 -17.33 -3.32 8.26
C PHE A 23 -17.06 -4.14 6.99
N SER A 24 -16.08 -3.72 6.18
CA SER A 24 -15.75 -4.45 4.96
C SER A 24 -15.24 -5.86 5.27
N PHE A 25 -14.34 -5.95 6.24
CA PHE A 25 -13.81 -7.23 6.70
C PHE A 25 -14.93 -8.13 7.21
N GLU A 26 -15.81 -7.65 8.08
CA GLU A 26 -16.87 -8.45 8.71
C GLU A 26 -17.90 -8.98 7.69
N HIS A 27 -18.24 -8.19 6.67
CA HIS A 27 -19.39 -8.48 5.81
C HIS A 27 -19.07 -9.01 4.41
N PHE A 28 -17.88 -8.76 3.84
CA PHE A 28 -17.54 -9.17 2.47
C PHE A 28 -16.57 -10.37 2.43
N LYS A 29 -16.98 -11.49 3.04
CA LYS A 29 -16.20 -12.74 3.12
C LYS A 29 -16.30 -13.66 1.91
N ASN A 30 -17.05 -13.26 0.89
CA ASN A 30 -17.16 -14.03 -0.35
C ASN A 30 -15.82 -14.04 -1.09
N LYS A 31 -15.59 -15.11 -1.84
CA LYS A 31 -14.42 -15.23 -2.71
C LYS A 31 -14.49 -14.14 -3.79
N GLU A 32 -13.41 -13.40 -3.98
CA GLU A 32 -13.28 -12.44 -5.08
C GLU A 32 -13.10 -13.18 -6.41
N THR A 33 -13.81 -12.73 -7.45
CA THR A 33 -13.86 -13.41 -8.77
C THR A 33 -13.57 -12.49 -9.94
N ILE A 34 -13.57 -11.18 -9.73
CA ILE A 34 -13.38 -10.15 -10.74
C ILE A 34 -11.93 -9.68 -10.74
N TYR A 35 -11.38 -9.38 -9.56
CA TYR A 35 -10.04 -8.80 -9.45
C TYR A 35 -9.00 -9.86 -9.11
N GLU A 36 -8.08 -10.09 -10.05
CA GLU A 36 -6.94 -10.98 -9.85
C GLU A 36 -6.09 -10.54 -8.65
N ASP A 37 -5.50 -11.52 -7.97
CA ASP A 37 -4.65 -11.41 -6.77
C ASP A 37 -5.35 -10.98 -5.47
N TYR A 38 -6.68 -10.88 -5.49
CA TYR A 38 -7.50 -10.80 -4.28
C TYR A 38 -8.20 -12.13 -4.02
N GLN A 39 -8.20 -12.56 -2.77
CA GLN A 39 -8.85 -13.81 -2.36
C GLN A 39 -10.32 -13.56 -1.99
N TYR A 40 -10.60 -12.42 -1.35
CA TYR A 40 -11.92 -12.05 -0.84
C TYR A 40 -12.33 -10.65 -1.26
N GLU A 41 -13.65 -10.44 -1.42
CA GLU A 41 -14.22 -9.15 -1.81
C GLU A 41 -13.84 -8.03 -0.84
N PHE A 42 -13.69 -8.32 0.46
CA PHE A 42 -13.30 -7.30 1.45
C PHE A 42 -11.96 -6.66 1.14
N GLU A 43 -11.02 -7.40 0.53
CA GLU A 43 -9.68 -6.89 0.24
C GLU A 43 -9.76 -5.74 -0.77
N VAL A 44 -10.60 -5.88 -1.80
CA VAL A 44 -10.87 -4.85 -2.80
C VAL A 44 -11.51 -3.62 -2.14
N LYS A 45 -12.44 -3.82 -1.21
CA LYS A 45 -13.09 -2.72 -0.48
C LYS A 45 -12.10 -1.96 0.40
N ILE A 46 -11.25 -2.67 1.14
CA ILE A 46 -10.20 -2.07 1.98
C ILE A 46 -9.20 -1.29 1.12
N THR A 47 -8.77 -1.86 -0.02
CA THR A 47 -7.92 -1.15 -0.98
C THR A 47 -8.57 0.16 -1.41
N GLY A 48 -9.85 0.13 -1.77
CA GLY A 48 -10.63 1.31 -2.17
C GLY A 48 -10.73 2.38 -1.07
N ILE A 49 -10.71 2.00 0.21
CA ILE A 49 -10.68 2.95 1.33
C ILE A 49 -9.34 3.68 1.39
N GLY A 50 -8.21 2.96 1.27
CA GLY A 50 -6.89 3.60 1.23
C GLY A 50 -6.72 4.54 0.02
N LEU A 51 -7.27 4.19 -1.15
CA LEU A 51 -7.32 5.09 -2.30
C LEU A 51 -8.20 6.34 -2.05
N GLY A 52 -9.27 6.17 -1.28
CA GLY A 52 -10.08 7.30 -0.79
C GLY A 52 -9.24 8.27 0.05
N ILE A 53 -8.39 7.74 0.94
CA ILE A 53 -7.49 8.56 1.77
C ILE A 53 -6.49 9.30 0.88
N ASP A 54 -5.91 8.67 -0.15
CA ASP A 54 -5.05 9.38 -1.10
C ASP A 54 -5.80 10.54 -1.77
N SER A 55 -7.02 10.32 -2.26
CA SER A 55 -7.85 11.38 -2.84
C SER A 55 -8.06 12.56 -1.88
N HIS A 56 -8.31 12.28 -0.59
CA HIS A 56 -8.39 13.30 0.45
C HIS A 56 -7.07 14.08 0.59
N LEU A 57 -5.94 13.38 0.66
CA LEU A 57 -4.61 13.98 0.80
C LEU A 57 -4.21 14.84 -0.41
N GLN A 58 -4.67 14.51 -1.61
CA GLN A 58 -4.43 15.33 -2.80
C GLN A 58 -5.21 16.65 -2.75
N LYS A 59 -6.45 16.63 -2.23
CA LYS A 59 -7.28 17.83 -2.02
C LYS A 59 -6.76 18.66 -0.83
N ASN A 60 -6.30 18.00 0.24
CA ASN A 60 -5.87 18.61 1.50
C ASN A 60 -4.39 18.36 1.75
N LYS A 61 -3.52 19.03 0.98
CA LYS A 61 -2.06 18.79 1.00
C LYS A 61 -1.40 18.98 2.38
N GLY A 62 -1.97 19.80 3.27
CA GLY A 62 -1.49 19.99 4.64
C GLY A 62 -1.50 18.68 5.45
N ASN A 63 -2.49 17.83 5.19
CA ASN A 63 -2.71 16.58 5.93
C ASN A 63 -1.67 15.50 5.57
N LYS A 64 -0.84 15.71 4.53
CA LYS A 64 0.29 14.83 4.23
C LYS A 64 1.35 14.81 5.34
N LYS A 65 1.34 15.80 6.23
CA LYS A 65 2.21 15.86 7.41
C LYS A 65 1.53 15.31 8.68
N SER A 66 0.29 14.84 8.59
CA SER A 66 -0.48 14.40 9.75
C SER A 66 0.11 13.15 10.39
N ASN A 67 0.54 13.25 11.64
CA ASN A 67 0.98 12.08 12.41
C ASN A 67 -0.19 11.12 12.69
N VAL A 68 -1.42 11.62 12.74
CA VAL A 68 -2.62 10.79 12.93
C VAL A 68 -2.82 9.87 11.73
N ILE A 69 -2.78 10.42 10.51
CA ILE A 69 -2.92 9.63 9.27
C ILE A 69 -1.73 8.68 9.11
N LYS A 70 -0.50 9.15 9.36
CA LYS A 70 0.70 8.30 9.28
C LYS A 70 0.60 7.10 10.22
N LYS A 71 0.24 7.33 11.49
CA LYS A 71 0.04 6.25 12.46
C LYS A 71 -1.05 5.28 11.99
N PHE A 72 -2.19 5.80 11.56
CA PHE A 72 -3.29 4.98 11.04
C PHE A 72 -2.85 4.08 9.86
N VAL A 73 -2.10 4.62 8.91
CA VAL A 73 -1.56 3.86 7.77
C VAL A 73 -0.66 2.73 8.25
N THR A 74 0.28 2.99 9.16
CA THR A 74 1.16 1.97 9.72
C THR A 74 0.39 0.91 10.50
N ASP A 75 -0.62 1.30 11.28
CA ASP A 75 -1.45 0.36 12.04
C ASP A 75 -2.19 -0.59 11.08
N ILE A 76 -2.83 -0.09 10.01
CA ILE A 76 -3.53 -0.93 9.02
C ILE A 76 -2.60 -1.89 8.26
N ILE A 77 -1.38 -1.46 7.92
CA ILE A 77 -0.40 -2.34 7.24
C ILE A 77 -0.05 -3.55 8.11
N ASN A 78 -0.01 -3.37 9.43
CA ASN A 78 0.34 -4.43 10.37
C ASN A 78 -0.81 -5.39 10.69
N GLU A 79 -2.04 -5.09 10.27
CA GLU A 79 -3.21 -5.95 10.45
C GLU A 79 -3.26 -7.07 9.41
N GLU A 80 -2.67 -8.22 9.74
CA GLU A 80 -2.54 -9.37 8.82
C GLU A 80 -3.88 -9.90 8.29
N LYS A 81 -4.96 -9.76 9.09
CA LYS A 81 -6.32 -10.16 8.70
C LYS A 81 -6.82 -9.47 7.42
N TYR A 82 -6.22 -8.36 7.00
CA TYR A 82 -6.60 -7.62 5.80
C TYR A 82 -5.91 -8.07 4.51
N LEU A 83 -5.00 -9.05 4.58
CA LEU A 83 -4.42 -9.72 3.40
C LEU A 83 -3.91 -8.73 2.33
N ALA A 84 -4.24 -8.90 1.05
CA ALA A 84 -3.82 -8.02 -0.03
C ALA A 84 -4.54 -6.66 -0.01
N GLY A 85 -5.62 -6.50 0.76
CA GLY A 85 -6.30 -5.21 0.96
C GLY A 85 -5.40 -4.12 1.56
N ARG A 86 -4.26 -4.51 2.15
CA ARG A 86 -3.22 -3.61 2.66
C ARG A 86 -2.46 -2.86 1.55
N GLU A 87 -2.59 -3.24 0.28
CA GLU A 87 -1.75 -2.69 -0.80
C GLU A 87 -1.82 -1.17 -0.95
N SER A 88 -3.00 -0.56 -0.81
CA SER A 88 -3.15 0.89 -0.96
C SER A 88 -2.54 1.66 0.21
N PHE A 89 -2.40 1.02 1.36
CA PHE A 89 -1.73 1.60 2.52
C PHE A 89 -0.21 1.60 2.35
N ILE A 90 0.37 0.60 1.68
CA ILE A 90 1.77 0.65 1.23
C ILE A 90 1.99 1.80 0.26
N PHE A 91 1.08 2.01 -0.69
CA PHE A 91 1.12 3.16 -1.59
C PHE A 91 1.06 4.50 -0.83
N LEU A 92 0.28 4.57 0.26
CA LEU A 92 0.20 5.77 1.11
C LEU A 92 1.53 6.09 1.81
N LEU A 93 2.39 5.12 2.15
CA LEU A 93 3.72 5.39 2.69
C LEU A 93 4.55 6.26 1.73
N TYR A 94 4.45 5.99 0.42
CA TYR A 94 5.07 6.81 -0.62
C TYR A 94 4.49 8.23 -0.64
N ILE A 95 3.16 8.37 -0.61
CA ILE A 95 2.47 9.67 -0.66
C ILE A 95 2.80 10.54 0.56
N LEU A 96 2.91 9.90 1.74
CA LEU A 96 3.19 10.55 3.02
C LEU A 96 4.69 10.72 3.32
N LYS A 97 5.56 10.26 2.42
CA LYS A 97 7.03 10.30 2.55
C LYS A 97 7.52 9.63 3.85
N MET A 98 6.99 8.45 4.14
CA MET A 98 7.33 7.63 5.32
C MET A 98 8.47 6.67 5.00
N ASP A 99 9.66 7.22 4.70
CA ASP A 99 10.77 6.45 4.13
C ASP A 99 11.33 5.42 5.12
N ASN A 100 11.42 5.78 6.41
CA ASN A 100 11.90 4.88 7.46
C ASN A 100 10.95 3.70 7.66
N GLU A 101 9.65 3.97 7.71
CA GLU A 101 8.62 2.95 7.85
C GLU A 101 8.57 2.05 6.61
N LEU A 102 8.75 2.62 5.41
CA LEU A 102 8.83 1.86 4.17
C LEU A 102 10.05 0.92 4.15
N ILE A 103 11.23 1.39 4.58
CA ILE A 103 12.43 0.56 4.74
C ILE A 103 12.18 -0.55 5.74
N GLN A 104 11.61 -0.22 6.90
CA GLN A 104 11.33 -1.19 7.94
C GLN A 104 10.37 -2.28 7.44
N ILE A 105 9.27 -1.90 6.80
CA ILE A 105 8.30 -2.86 6.25
C ILE A 105 8.95 -3.75 5.18
N ALA A 106 9.76 -3.17 4.29
CA ALA A 106 10.47 -3.92 3.25
C ALA A 106 11.44 -4.95 3.84
N ASN A 107 12.03 -4.65 5.01
CA ASN A 107 12.93 -5.56 5.72
C ASN A 107 12.18 -6.60 6.54
N ASP A 108 11.19 -6.21 7.32
CA ASP A 108 10.59 -7.05 8.36
C ASP A 108 9.48 -7.96 7.79
N LYS A 109 8.68 -7.47 6.84
CA LYS A 109 7.51 -8.20 6.29
C LYS A 109 7.88 -8.99 5.05
N LYS A 110 8.64 -10.07 5.21
CA LYS A 110 9.12 -10.91 4.08
C LYS A 110 7.99 -11.55 3.26
N ASP A 111 6.82 -11.75 3.85
CA ASP A 111 5.61 -12.22 3.18
C ASP A 111 5.10 -11.22 2.13
N PHE A 112 5.31 -9.91 2.33
CA PHE A 112 4.85 -8.88 1.40
C PHE A 112 5.48 -9.01 0.01
N TRP A 113 6.73 -9.48 -0.07
CA TRP A 113 7.41 -9.76 -1.33
C TRP A 113 6.82 -10.94 -2.10
N LYS A 114 6.03 -11.80 -1.43
CA LYS A 114 5.37 -12.97 -2.02
C LYS A 114 3.95 -12.65 -2.50
N THR A 115 3.28 -11.67 -1.89
CA THR A 115 1.91 -11.25 -2.26
C THR A 115 1.94 -10.33 -3.50
N PRO A 116 1.32 -10.69 -4.64
CA PRO A 116 1.49 -9.97 -5.92
C PRO A 116 1.16 -8.48 -5.90
N ARG A 117 0.00 -8.10 -5.33
CA ARG A 117 -0.43 -6.70 -5.20
C ARG A 117 0.51 -5.89 -4.30
N ILE A 118 0.81 -6.44 -3.12
CA ILE A 118 1.65 -5.78 -2.12
C ILE A 118 3.09 -5.64 -2.63
N ARG A 119 3.70 -6.69 -3.18
CA ARG A 119 5.10 -6.63 -3.68
C ARG A 119 5.26 -5.56 -4.75
N PHE A 120 4.26 -5.40 -5.61
CA PHE A 120 4.30 -4.38 -6.66
C PHE A 120 4.26 -2.98 -6.05
N GLN A 121 3.32 -2.71 -5.13
CA GLN A 121 3.24 -1.42 -4.46
C GLN A 121 4.49 -1.10 -3.64
N LEU A 122 5.07 -2.11 -2.98
CA LEU A 122 6.30 -1.97 -2.21
C LEU A 122 7.50 -1.61 -3.09
N LEU A 123 7.71 -2.34 -4.19
CA LEU A 123 8.74 -2.03 -5.18
C LEU A 123 8.54 -0.64 -5.79
N TYR A 124 7.31 -0.33 -6.19
CA TYR A 124 6.97 0.97 -6.76
C TYR A 124 7.27 2.10 -5.78
N ALA A 125 6.88 1.96 -4.51
CA ALA A 125 7.15 2.96 -3.48
C ALA A 125 8.66 3.17 -3.27
N LEU A 126 9.44 2.09 -3.13
CA LEU A 126 10.90 2.16 -2.98
C LEU A 126 11.56 2.87 -4.18
N TYR A 127 11.17 2.48 -5.40
CA TYR A 127 11.64 3.10 -6.64
C TYR A 127 11.35 4.61 -6.66
N ARG A 128 10.10 5.00 -6.39
CA ARG A 128 9.66 6.39 -6.46
C ARG A 128 10.25 7.26 -5.35
N ARG A 129 10.54 6.70 -4.17
CA ARG A 129 11.22 7.39 -3.07
C ARG A 129 12.74 7.39 -3.21
N ARG A 130 13.29 6.64 -4.17
CA ARG A 130 14.73 6.44 -4.36
C ARG A 130 15.43 5.83 -3.16
N ILE A 131 14.79 4.83 -2.57
CA ILE A 131 15.32 4.08 -1.45
C ILE A 131 16.09 2.89 -2.00
N ASN A 132 17.40 2.88 -1.78
CA ASN A 132 18.32 1.83 -2.23
C ASN A 132 18.48 0.75 -1.12
N GLY A 133 19.21 -0.32 -1.43
CA GLY A 133 19.53 -1.40 -0.49
C GLY A 133 18.67 -2.65 -0.65
N PHE A 134 17.83 -2.73 -1.69
CA PHE A 134 16.94 -3.88 -1.93
C PHE A 134 17.24 -4.61 -3.25
N LYS A 135 18.35 -4.30 -3.93
CA LYS A 135 18.72 -4.87 -5.23
C LYS A 135 18.59 -6.39 -5.31
N ASP A 136 19.15 -7.14 -4.35
CA ASP A 136 19.13 -8.60 -4.35
C ASP A 136 17.70 -9.16 -4.34
N ILE A 137 16.83 -8.59 -3.50
CA ILE A 137 15.41 -8.95 -3.44
C ILE A 137 14.74 -8.66 -4.78
N VAL A 138 15.04 -7.52 -5.40
CA VAL A 138 14.44 -7.10 -6.68
C VAL A 138 14.93 -7.97 -7.85
N GLU A 139 16.20 -8.40 -7.84
CA GLU A 139 16.72 -9.36 -8.82
C GLU A 139 16.00 -10.72 -8.69
N ASP A 140 15.76 -11.17 -7.46
CA ASP A 140 15.01 -12.40 -7.22
C ASP A 140 13.54 -12.29 -7.64
N LEU A 141 12.92 -11.12 -7.53
CA LEU A 141 11.58 -10.88 -8.07
C LEU A 141 11.52 -11.13 -9.59
N ILE A 142 12.55 -10.70 -10.34
CA ILE A 142 12.62 -10.93 -11.80
C ILE A 142 12.76 -12.43 -12.09
N LYS A 143 13.64 -13.13 -11.38
CA LYS A 143 13.87 -14.58 -11.56
C LYS A 143 12.62 -15.40 -11.25
N ASN A 144 11.93 -15.06 -10.17
CA ASN A 144 10.81 -15.83 -9.64
C ASN A 144 9.46 -15.51 -10.31
N ASN A 145 9.36 -14.37 -11.01
CA ASN A 145 8.10 -13.94 -11.65
C ASN A 145 8.29 -13.59 -13.14
N PRO A 146 8.84 -14.49 -13.98
CA PRO A 146 9.27 -14.19 -15.35
C PRO A 146 8.13 -13.76 -16.30
N LYS A 147 6.87 -14.01 -15.92
CA LYS A 147 5.68 -13.66 -16.72
C LYS A 147 5.04 -12.32 -16.30
N ASP A 148 5.44 -11.76 -15.16
CA ASP A 148 4.89 -10.51 -14.62
C ASP A 148 5.59 -9.30 -15.26
N ARG A 149 5.10 -8.92 -16.44
CA ARG A 149 5.75 -7.89 -17.28
C ARG A 149 5.86 -6.53 -16.59
N GLU A 150 4.84 -6.15 -15.81
CA GLU A 150 4.83 -4.85 -15.15
C GLU A 150 5.79 -4.83 -13.95
N LEU A 151 5.79 -5.89 -13.13
CA LEU A 151 6.76 -6.05 -12.05
C LEU A 151 8.19 -6.01 -12.59
N ILE A 152 8.49 -6.77 -13.65
CA ILE A 152 9.83 -6.82 -14.26
C ILE A 152 10.25 -5.44 -14.77
N LYS A 153 9.33 -4.69 -15.40
CA LYS A 153 9.60 -3.33 -15.89
C LYS A 153 10.04 -2.40 -14.76
N TYR A 154 9.35 -2.42 -13.62
CA TYR A 154 9.72 -1.57 -12.48
C TYR A 154 10.94 -2.10 -11.72
N ALA A 155 11.13 -3.42 -11.66
CA ALA A 155 12.31 -4.04 -11.06
C ALA A 155 13.60 -3.62 -11.78
N LYS A 156 13.60 -3.66 -13.12
CA LYS A 156 14.74 -3.19 -13.92
C LYS A 156 15.02 -1.71 -13.71
N LYS A 157 13.98 -0.86 -13.69
CA LYS A 157 14.11 0.58 -13.41
C LYS A 157 14.70 0.85 -12.03
N TYR A 158 14.29 0.07 -11.03
CA TYR A 158 14.83 0.16 -9.68
C TYR A 158 16.33 -0.18 -9.65
N ILE A 159 16.72 -1.31 -10.24
CA ILE A 159 18.12 -1.75 -10.30
C ILE A 159 18.99 -0.72 -11.05
N GLU A 160 18.52 -0.21 -12.18
CA GLU A 160 19.22 0.84 -12.95
C GLU A 160 19.41 2.12 -12.13
N GLN A 161 18.46 2.46 -11.27
CA GLN A 161 18.54 3.65 -10.43
C GLN A 161 19.52 3.47 -9.28
N GLU A 162 19.61 2.28 -8.69
CA GLU A 162 20.53 2.00 -7.59
C GLU A 162 22.00 1.94 -8.04
N ASN A 163 22.24 1.63 -9.32
CA ASN A 163 23.58 1.65 -9.91
C ASN A 163 24.08 3.07 -10.31
N LYS A 164 23.27 4.13 -10.10
CA LYS A 164 23.61 5.53 -10.41
C LYS A 164 23.94 6.31 -9.15
#